data_AF-A0A7C4W1U3-F1
#
_entry.id   AF-A0A7C4W1U3-F1
#
_cell.length_a   1.000
_cell.length_b   1.000
_cell.length_c   1.000
_cell.angle_alpha   90.00
_cell.angle_beta   90.00
_cell.angle_gamma   90.00
#
_symmetry.space_group_name_H-M   'P 1'
#
loop_
_entity.id
_entity.type
_entity.pdbx_description
1 polymer ?
#
loop_
_entity_poly.entity_id
_entity_poly.type
_entity_poly.pdbx_seq_one_letter_code
_entity_poly.pdbx_strand_id
1 'polypeptide(L)'
;MTMYFPIDSPEELLKTKYQVHGFRTADLLQNLSGHFRNSAQIRYEMNKMKARDVISKSNYKSFYRVTKTGWKWLWLEICSTKYFKNPMISMGMKNQALKIAEQPSKIEKAYELIQEGLSKLTQELAVIS
;
A
#
# COMPACT_ATOMS: atom_id res chain seq x y z
N MET A 1 6.77 8.56 15.16
CA MET A 1 7.20 7.37 15.92
C MET A 1 6.42 6.16 15.41
N THR A 2 6.99 5.45 14.44
CA THR A 2 6.33 4.36 13.71
C THR A 2 6.12 3.16 14.65
N MET A 3 4.90 2.65 14.72
CA MET A 3 4.60 1.43 15.46
C MET A 3 4.98 0.26 14.55
N TYR A 4 6.23 -0.19 14.63
CA TYR A 4 6.73 -1.29 13.79
C TYR A 4 6.14 -2.62 14.28
N PHE A 5 4.87 -2.85 13.97
CA PHE A 5 4.26 -4.16 14.02
C PHE A 5 4.33 -4.72 12.58
N PRO A 6 4.80 -5.96 12.37
CA PRO A 6 4.98 -6.53 11.04
C PRO A 6 3.74 -6.35 10.16
N ILE A 7 3.91 -6.11 8.86
CA ILE A 7 2.88 -5.57 7.95
C ILE A 7 1.56 -6.36 7.94
N ASP A 8 1.60 -7.68 8.20
CA ASP A 8 0.41 -8.56 8.21
C ASP A 8 -0.26 -8.68 9.59
N SER A 9 0.38 -8.15 10.62
CA SER A 9 -0.09 -8.23 12.01
C SER A 9 -1.27 -7.32 12.38
N PRO A 10 -1.44 -6.10 11.82
CA PRO A 10 -2.55 -5.23 12.22
C PRO A 10 -3.88 -5.83 11.77
N GLU A 11 -3.88 -6.50 10.61
CA GLU A 11 -5.05 -7.15 10.02
C GLU A 11 -5.55 -8.32 10.87
N GLU A 12 -4.64 -9.09 11.47
CA GLU A 12 -5.00 -10.15 12.39
C GLU A 12 -5.82 -9.60 13.56
N LEU A 13 -5.42 -8.45 14.12
CA LEU A 13 -6.10 -7.82 15.25
C LEU A 13 -7.50 -7.29 14.90
N LEU A 14 -7.75 -7.01 13.62
CA LEU A 14 -9.03 -6.49 13.14
C LEU A 14 -10.01 -7.57 12.65
N LYS A 15 -9.65 -8.86 12.73
CA LYS A 15 -10.54 -9.95 12.31
C LYS A 15 -11.85 -9.97 13.10
N THR A 16 -12.96 -10.20 12.40
CA THR A 16 -14.32 -10.23 12.97
C THR A 16 -14.45 -11.21 14.14
N LYS A 17 -13.74 -12.35 14.09
CA LYS A 17 -13.74 -13.35 15.18
C LYS A 17 -13.33 -12.77 16.56
N TYR A 18 -12.56 -11.68 16.57
CA TYR A 18 -12.12 -11.03 17.80
C TYR A 18 -12.99 -9.87 18.25
N GLN A 19 -13.97 -9.42 17.45
CA GLN A 19 -14.85 -8.31 17.83
C GLN A 19 -15.68 -8.64 19.07
N VAL A 20 -16.20 -9.87 19.15
CA VAL A 20 -17.08 -10.30 20.24
C VAL A 20 -16.28 -10.74 21.47
N HIS A 21 -15.26 -11.58 21.30
CA HIS A 21 -14.58 -12.20 22.45
C HIS A 21 -13.16 -11.66 22.72
N GLY A 22 -12.62 -10.82 21.83
CA GLY A 22 -11.22 -10.42 21.88
C GLY A 22 -10.28 -11.54 21.46
N PHE A 23 -8.97 -11.31 21.61
CA PHE A 23 -7.92 -12.26 21.28
C PHE A 23 -6.99 -12.50 22.47
N ARG A 24 -6.33 -13.66 22.50
CA ARG A 24 -5.28 -14.00 23.47
C ARG A 24 -3.93 -14.08 22.78
N THR A 25 -2.86 -14.01 23.58
CA THR A 25 -1.48 -14.20 23.12
C THR A 25 -1.28 -15.55 22.41
N ALA A 26 -1.94 -16.61 22.89
CA ALA A 26 -1.86 -17.93 22.26
C ALA A 26 -2.48 -17.93 20.85
N ASP A 27 -3.63 -17.27 20.69
CA ASP A 27 -4.33 -17.16 19.41
C ASP A 27 -3.46 -16.38 18.39
N LEU A 28 -2.78 -15.31 18.85
CA LEU A 28 -1.83 -14.55 18.02
C LEU A 28 -0.56 -15.35 17.69
N LEU A 29 -0.03 -16.14 18.62
CA LEU A 29 1.15 -16.96 18.37
C LEU A 29 0.91 -17.98 17.27
N GLN A 30 -0.28 -18.58 17.24
CA GLN A 30 -0.67 -19.52 16.21
C GLN A 30 -0.80 -18.82 14.84
N ASN A 31 -1.48 -17.68 14.79
CA ASN A 31 -1.81 -17.01 13.53
C ASN A 31 -0.66 -16.14 12.98
N LEU A 32 0.26 -15.71 13.83
CA LEU A 32 1.42 -14.86 13.49
C LEU A 32 2.74 -15.60 13.72
N SER A 33 2.72 -16.93 13.63
CA SER A 33 3.90 -17.79 13.84
C SER A 33 5.07 -17.47 12.89
N GLY A 34 4.79 -16.94 11.70
CA GLY A 34 5.81 -16.44 10.77
C GLY A 34 6.49 -15.13 11.20
N HIS A 35 5.90 -14.39 12.14
CA HIS A 35 6.41 -13.08 12.59
C HIS A 35 6.97 -13.09 14.00
N PHE A 36 6.50 -14.01 14.85
CA PHE A 36 6.91 -14.10 16.25
C PHE A 36 7.42 -15.48 16.58
N ARG A 37 8.61 -15.54 17.21
CA ARG A 37 9.25 -16.80 17.62
C ARG A 37 8.63 -17.37 18.89
N ASN A 38 8.10 -16.53 19.77
CA ASN A 38 7.56 -16.96 21.05
C ASN A 38 6.48 -16.02 21.61
N SER A 39 5.78 -16.49 22.64
CA SER A 39 4.71 -15.73 23.32
C SER A 39 5.22 -14.50 24.10
N ALA A 40 6.51 -14.43 24.42
CA ALA A 40 7.10 -13.30 25.13
C ALA A 40 7.22 -12.08 24.23
N GLN A 41 7.65 -12.27 22.97
CA GLN A 41 7.69 -11.21 21.96
C GLN A 41 6.30 -10.61 21.71
N ILE A 42 5.27 -11.46 21.58
CA ILE A 42 3.89 -11.00 21.42
C ILE A 42 3.43 -10.21 22.64
N ARG A 43 3.72 -10.70 23.86
CA ARG A 43 3.40 -9.95 25.10
C ARG A 43 4.09 -8.60 25.15
N TYR A 44 5.35 -8.52 24.74
CA TYR A 44 6.10 -7.27 24.69
C TYR A 44 5.44 -6.26 23.74
N GLU A 45 5.09 -6.68 22.53
CA GLU A 45 4.42 -5.81 21.56
C GLU A 45 2.99 -5.43 22.00
N MET A 46 2.23 -6.36 22.58
CA MET A 46 0.92 -6.06 23.16
C MET A 46 1.02 -5.04 24.32
N ASN A 47 2.06 -5.12 25.16
CA ASN A 47 2.25 -4.15 26.24
C ASN A 47 2.54 -2.75 25.68
N LYS A 48 3.29 -2.62 24.59
CA LYS A 48 3.46 -1.34 23.88
C LYS A 48 2.13 -0.81 23.34
N MET A 49 1.34 -1.67 22.70
CA MET A 49 0.02 -1.31 22.20
C MET A 49 -0.92 -0.86 23.33
N LYS A 50 -0.88 -1.55 24.47
CA LYS A 50 -1.66 -1.20 25.66
C LYS A 50 -1.25 0.16 26.23
N ALA A 51 0.06 0.42 26.33
CA ALA A 51 0.58 1.71 26.80
C ALA A 51 0.17 2.91 25.91
N ARG A 52 -0.19 2.64 24.65
CA ARG A 52 -0.64 3.64 23.67
C ARG A 52 -2.17 3.65 23.48
N ASP A 53 -2.91 2.97 24.34
CA ASP A 53 -4.36 2.82 24.26
C ASP A 53 -4.86 2.22 22.93
N VAL A 54 -4.04 1.42 22.25
CA VAL A 54 -4.46 0.72 21.01
C VAL A 54 -5.30 -0.51 21.37
N ILE A 55 -4.89 -1.21 22.43
CA ILE A 55 -5.59 -2.38 22.94
C ILE A 55 -5.85 -2.23 24.43
N SER A 56 -6.97 -2.77 24.88
CA SER A 56 -7.34 -2.86 26.28
C SER A 56 -7.40 -4.33 26.69
N LYS A 57 -6.97 -4.62 27.92
CA LYS A 57 -7.15 -5.94 28.53
C LYS A 57 -8.33 -5.84 29.47
N SER A 58 -9.30 -6.74 29.35
CA SER A 58 -10.40 -6.79 30.32
C SER A 58 -9.87 -7.25 31.68
N ASN A 59 -10.30 -6.59 32.74
CA ASN A 59 -9.98 -7.03 34.11
C ASN A 59 -10.44 -8.47 34.31
N TYR A 60 -9.59 -9.29 34.94
CA TYR A 60 -9.86 -10.70 35.27
C TYR A 60 -9.98 -11.67 34.07
N LYS A 61 -9.68 -11.25 32.83
CA LYS A 61 -9.62 -12.17 31.69
C LYS A 61 -8.31 -12.05 30.90
N SER A 62 -7.91 -13.13 30.26
CA SER A 62 -6.72 -13.20 29.41
C SER A 62 -6.93 -12.61 28.00
N PHE A 63 -8.07 -11.97 27.77
CA PHE A 63 -8.47 -11.43 26.47
C PHE A 63 -8.14 -9.95 26.34
N TYR A 64 -7.69 -9.60 25.14
CA TYR A 64 -7.43 -8.25 24.70
C TYR A 64 -8.45 -7.85 23.64
N ARG A 65 -8.82 -6.58 23.62
CA ARG A 65 -9.70 -5.99 22.62
C ARG A 65 -9.07 -4.71 22.07
N VAL A 66 -9.22 -4.49 20.78
CA VAL A 66 -8.86 -3.22 20.15
C VAL A 66 -9.80 -2.13 20.67
N THR A 67 -9.26 -1.00 21.11
CA THR A 67 -10.06 0.15 21.54
C THR A 67 -10.60 0.91 20.32
N LYS A 68 -11.51 1.88 20.54
CA LYS A 68 -11.95 2.76 19.44
C LYS A 68 -10.78 3.54 18.82
N THR A 69 -9.85 4.00 19.66
CA THR A 69 -8.64 4.72 19.24
C THR A 69 -7.71 3.79 18.47
N GLY A 70 -7.46 2.58 18.98
CA GLY A 70 -6.65 1.58 18.32
C GLY A 70 -7.18 1.16 16.96
N TRP A 71 -8.50 1.05 16.81
CA TRP A 71 -9.14 0.79 15.52
C TRP A 71 -8.76 1.84 14.47
N LYS A 72 -8.84 3.13 14.83
CA LYS A 72 -8.44 4.23 13.93
C LYS A 72 -6.96 4.15 13.55
N TRP A 73 -6.09 3.89 14.52
CA TRP A 73 -4.64 3.77 14.29
C TRP A 73 -4.28 2.58 13.41
N LEU A 74 -4.82 1.39 13.71
CA LEU A 74 -4.55 0.18 12.93
C LEU A 74 -5.08 0.33 11.50
N TRP A 75 -6.29 0.89 11.35
CA TRP A 75 -6.86 1.16 10.04
C TRP A 75 -6.02 2.15 9.24
N LEU A 76 -5.56 3.24 9.86
CA LEU A 76 -4.68 4.21 9.22
C LEU A 76 -3.34 3.58 8.78
N GLU A 77 -2.75 2.71 9.60
CA GLU A 77 -1.50 1.99 9.28
C GLU A 77 -1.68 1.04 8.09
N ILE A 78 -2.77 0.25 8.08
CA ILE A 78 -3.12 -0.63 6.96
C ILE A 78 -3.34 0.20 5.69
N CYS A 79 -4.10 1.31 5.80
CA CYS A 79 -4.32 2.17 4.65
C CYS A 79 -3.04 2.82 4.15
N SER A 80 -2.17 3.28 5.05
CA SER A 80 -0.86 3.86 4.70
C SER A 80 0.00 2.86 3.93
N THR A 81 0.07 1.62 4.39
CA THR A 81 0.89 0.57 3.78
C THR A 81 0.30 0.05 2.46
N LYS A 82 -1.00 -0.27 2.43
CA LYS A 82 -1.66 -0.86 1.25
C LYS A 82 -2.10 0.16 0.20
N TYR A 83 -2.55 1.34 0.63
CA TYR A 83 -3.24 2.32 -0.22
C TYR A 83 -2.60 3.71 -0.20
N PHE A 84 -1.44 3.94 0.40
CA PHE A 84 -0.69 5.18 0.16
C PHE A 84 0.73 4.89 -0.35
N LYS A 85 1.46 3.96 0.28
CA LYS A 85 2.74 3.48 -0.26
C LYS A 85 2.60 2.80 -1.61
N ASN A 86 1.61 1.91 -1.77
CA ASN A 86 1.41 1.18 -3.01
C ASN A 86 0.87 2.06 -4.17
N PRO A 87 -0.09 2.99 -3.96
CA PRO A 87 -0.50 3.87 -5.03
C PRO A 87 0.50 4.95 -5.36
N MET A 88 1.41 5.37 -4.47
CA MET A 88 2.55 6.21 -4.89
C MET A 88 3.43 5.50 -5.92
N ILE A 89 3.66 4.19 -5.77
CA ILE A 89 4.34 3.37 -6.78
C ILE A 89 3.49 3.33 -8.06
N SER A 90 2.18 3.06 -7.95
CA SER A 90 1.29 3.02 -9.12
C SER A 90 1.17 4.36 -9.85
N MET A 91 1.19 5.49 -9.11
CA MET A 91 1.11 6.85 -9.64
C MET A 91 2.43 7.21 -10.34
N GLY A 92 3.58 6.82 -9.76
CA GLY A 92 4.87 6.91 -10.41
C GLY A 92 4.92 6.13 -11.73
N MET A 93 4.41 4.90 -11.74
CA MET A 93 4.33 4.05 -12.94
C MET A 93 3.37 4.61 -13.99
N LYS A 94 2.18 5.11 -13.59
CA LYS A 94 1.23 5.77 -14.50
C LYS A 94 1.81 7.04 -15.11
N ASN A 95 2.51 7.85 -14.33
CA ASN A 95 3.16 9.06 -14.83
C ASN A 95 4.34 8.74 -15.77
N GLN A 96 5.09 7.66 -15.53
CA GLN A 96 6.08 7.17 -16.49
C GLN A 96 5.44 6.65 -17.77
N ALA A 97 4.35 5.88 -17.68
CA ALA A 97 3.62 5.39 -18.84
C ALA A 97 3.03 6.54 -19.67
N LEU A 98 2.49 7.58 -19.02
CA LEU A 98 2.02 8.80 -19.69
C LEU A 98 3.17 9.55 -20.37
N LYS A 99 4.33 9.70 -19.72
CA LYS A 99 5.52 10.31 -20.35
C LYS A 99 6.06 9.52 -21.54
N ILE A 100 5.93 8.19 -21.52
CA ILE A 100 6.30 7.33 -22.66
C ILE A 100 5.27 7.48 -23.80
N ALA A 101 3.98 7.62 -23.47
CA ALA A 101 2.92 7.87 -24.45
C ALA A 101 2.97 9.29 -25.04
N GLU A 102 3.48 10.28 -24.30
CA GLU A 102 3.70 11.65 -24.75
C GLU A 102 4.93 11.80 -25.67
N GLN A 103 5.82 10.81 -25.74
CA GLN A 103 6.88 10.81 -26.75
C GLN A 103 6.31 10.35 -28.09
N PRO A 104 6.37 11.17 -29.16
CA PRO A 104 5.89 10.76 -30.47
C PRO A 104 6.61 9.48 -30.86
N SER A 105 5.82 8.47 -31.19
CA SER A 105 6.34 7.17 -31.58
C SER A 105 7.26 7.34 -32.79
N LYS A 106 8.24 6.44 -32.95
CA LYS A 106 9.12 6.45 -34.14
C LYS A 106 8.32 6.43 -35.46
N ILE A 107 7.09 5.92 -35.41
CA ILE A 107 6.15 5.85 -36.53
C ILE A 107 5.54 7.23 -36.82
N GLU A 108 5.07 7.98 -35.82
CA GLU A 108 4.54 9.33 -36.02
C GLU A 108 5.60 10.27 -36.59
N LYS A 109 6.84 10.21 -36.09
CA LYS A 109 7.97 10.95 -36.69
C LYS A 109 8.24 10.54 -38.14
N ALA A 110 8.09 9.26 -38.47
CA ALA A 110 8.27 8.81 -39.85
C ALA A 110 7.18 9.38 -40.78
N TYR A 111 5.92 9.45 -40.30
CA TYR A 111 4.84 10.08 -41.06
C TYR A 111 5.06 11.58 -41.26
N GLU A 112 5.51 12.31 -40.24
CA GLU A 112 5.87 13.73 -40.36
C GLU A 112 6.95 13.95 -41.43
N LEU A 113 8.02 13.14 -41.42
CA LEU A 113 9.10 13.23 -42.41
C LEU A 113 8.63 12.91 -43.83
N ILE A 114 7.75 11.91 -43.99
CA ILE A 114 7.15 11.57 -45.29
C ILE A 114 6.30 12.74 -45.79
N GLN A 115 5.49 13.34 -44.91
CA GLN A 115 4.59 14.43 -45.27
C GLN A 115 5.37 15.71 -45.63
N GLU A 116 6.45 16.00 -44.90
CA GLU A 116 7.36 17.10 -45.23
C GLU A 116 8.05 16.88 -46.58
N GLY A 117 8.53 15.65 -46.85
CA GLY A 117 9.16 15.28 -48.11
C GLY A 117 8.20 15.40 -49.30
N LEU A 118 6.97 14.92 -49.14
CA LEU A 118 5.92 15.05 -50.16
C LEU A 118 5.61 16.52 -50.44
N SER A 119 5.46 17.35 -49.41
CA SER A 119 5.20 18.79 -49.56
C SER A 119 6.27 19.47 -50.41
N LYS A 120 7.55 19.20 -50.13
CA LYS A 120 8.68 19.73 -50.87
C LYS A 120 8.67 19.29 -52.34
N LEU A 121 8.43 18.00 -52.60
CA LEU A 121 8.32 17.49 -53.97
C LEU A 121 7.18 18.15 -54.75
N THR A 122 5.99 18.29 -54.16
CA THR A 122 4.88 19.00 -54.80
C THR A 122 5.19 20.46 -55.08
N GLN A 123 5.92 21.13 -54.17
CA GLN A 123 6.26 22.52 -54.33
C GLN A 123 7.26 22.73 -55.48
N GLU A 124 8.29 21.89 -55.58
CA GLU A 124 9.24 21.91 -56.71
C GLU A 124 8.56 21.58 -58.05
N LEU A 125 7.67 20.58 -58.07
CA LEU A 125 6.93 20.20 -59.29
C LEU A 125 5.93 21.27 -59.73
N ALA A 126 5.29 21.98 -58.80
CA ALA A 126 4.37 23.08 -59.09
C ALA A 126 5.08 24.36 -59.57
N VAL A 127 6.39 24.48 -59.34
CA VAL A 127 7.22 25.58 -59.88
C VAL A 127 7.70 25.28 -61.31
N ILE A 128 7.65 24.01 -61.74
CA ILE A 128 8.05 23.56 -63.08
C ILE A 128 6.86 23.53 -64.08
N SER A 129 5.62 23.78 -63.63
CA SER A 129 4.43 23.95 -64.47
C SER A 129 4.17 25.41 -64.83
#